data_AF-A0A561VMC2-F1
#
_entry.id   AF-A0A561VMC2-F1
#
_cell.length_a   1.000
_cell.length_b   1.000
_cell.length_c   1.000
_cell.angle_alpha   90.00
_cell.angle_beta   90.00
_cell.angle_gamma   90.00
#
_symmetry.space_group_name_H-M   'P 1'
#
loop_
_entity.id
_entity.type
_entity.pdbx_description
1 polymer ?
#
loop_
_entity_poly.entity_id
_entity_poly.type
_entity_poly.pdbx_seq_one_letter_code
_entity_poly.pdbx_strand_id
1 'polypeptide(L)'
;MLHTVLRRRANGETVEKIQPDLVIPTGKRKGRNPSVASIYRALAAHEKAQAYPDAVEQAHAEHAQRADGLPVIVRPQPAGVLHQIDPELAARIQGRPLNRLE
;
A
#
# COMPACT_ATOMS: atom_id res chain seq x y z
N MET A 1 14.39 4.99 8.11
CA MET A 1 13.83 4.41 9.35
C MET A 1 14.74 3.31 9.91
N LEU A 2 14.93 2.17 9.22
CA LEU A 2 15.73 1.05 9.76
C LEU A 2 17.18 1.45 10.13
N HIS A 3 17.86 2.26 9.30
CA HIS A 3 19.21 2.74 9.60
C HIS A 3 19.29 3.43 10.98
N THR A 4 18.28 4.24 11.32
CA THR A 4 18.23 5.00 12.57
C THR A 4 18.10 4.07 13.77
N VAL A 5 17.27 3.03 13.63
CA VAL A 5 17.10 1.98 14.65
C VAL A 5 18.42 1.25 14.88
N LEU A 6 19.09 0.82 13.80
CA LEU A 6 20.37 0.08 13.90
C LEU A 6 21.44 0.92 14.60
N ARG A 7 21.59 2.20 14.23
CA ARG A 7 22.54 3.13 14.87
C ARG A 7 22.25 3.29 16.37
N ARG A 8 21.00 3.53 16.75
CA ARG A 8 20.64 3.75 18.16
C ARG A 8 20.77 2.47 19.00
N ARG A 9 20.45 1.31 18.43
CA ARG A 9 20.70 0.00 19.06
C ARG A 9 22.19 -0.27 19.27
N ALA A 10 23.04 0.10 18.30
CA ALA A 10 24.49 0.01 18.46
C ALA A 10 25.02 0.91 19.59
N ASN A 11 24.33 2.03 19.86
CA ASN A 11 24.60 2.89 21.01
C ASN A 11 24.01 2.37 22.35
N GLY A 12 23.44 1.16 22.36
CA GLY A 12 22.87 0.53 23.55
C GLY A 12 21.43 0.95 23.90
N GLU A 13 20.74 1.69 23.02
CA GLU A 13 19.35 2.07 23.27
C GLU A 13 18.38 0.91 23.06
N THR A 14 17.37 0.79 23.94
CA THR A 14 16.31 -0.20 23.81
C THR A 14 15.28 0.22 22.75
N VAL A 15 14.52 -0.74 22.22
CA VAL A 15 13.51 -0.48 21.18
C VAL A 15 12.42 0.45 21.70
N GLU A 16 12.04 0.31 22.95
CA GLU A 16 11.02 1.12 23.64
C GLU A 16 11.45 2.58 23.74
N LYS A 17 12.75 2.84 23.93
CA LYS A 17 13.32 4.20 23.94
C LYS A 17 13.46 4.79 22.54
N ILE A 18 13.71 3.96 21.52
CA ILE A 18 13.86 4.40 20.13
C ILE A 18 12.51 4.73 19.48
N GLN A 19 11.47 3.97 19.80
CA GLN A 19 10.15 4.04 19.17
C GLN A 19 9.48 5.45 19.17
N PRO A 20 9.47 6.22 20.27
CA PRO A 20 8.79 7.52 20.31
C PRO A 20 9.42 8.57 19.40
N ASP A 21 10.71 8.46 19.08
CA ASP A 21 11.39 9.39 18.18
C ASP A 21 11.38 8.92 16.71
N LEU A 22 10.85 7.73 16.45
CA LEU A 22 10.88 7.11 15.13
C LEU A 22 9.61 7.43 14.36
N VAL A 23 9.76 7.91 13.12
CA VAL A 23 8.63 8.27 12.25
C VAL A 23 8.62 7.39 11.01
N ILE A 24 7.42 6.92 10.64
CA ILE A 24 7.19 6.21 9.38
C ILE A 24 7.33 7.21 8.21
N PRO A 25 8.28 7.01 7.29
CA PRO A 25 8.60 8.02 6.27
C PRO A 25 7.64 8.01 5.07
N THR A 26 6.99 6.88 4.79
CA THR A 26 6.21 6.67 3.56
C THR A 26 4.94 5.85 3.79
N GLY A 27 4.04 5.84 2.79
CA GLY A 27 2.84 5.02 2.76
C GLY A 27 1.69 5.53 3.64
N LYS A 28 0.66 4.69 3.80
CA LYS A 28 -0.62 5.04 4.46
C LYS A 28 -0.47 5.53 5.90
N ARG A 29 0.59 5.12 6.60
CA ARG A 29 0.87 5.47 8.01
C ARG A 29 1.99 6.51 8.16
N LYS A 30 2.34 7.23 7.09
CA LYS A 30 3.36 8.30 7.13
C LYS A 30 3.12 9.27 8.28
N GLY A 31 4.20 9.70 8.93
CA GLY A 31 4.14 10.68 10.03
C GLY A 31 3.78 10.07 11.39
N ARG A 32 3.37 8.80 11.47
CA ARG A 32 3.09 8.12 12.73
C ARG A 32 4.30 7.33 13.23
N ASN A 33 4.32 7.04 14.53
CA ASN A 33 5.31 6.13 15.11
C ASN A 33 5.01 4.67 14.69
N PRO A 34 6.05 3.89 14.34
CA PRO A 34 5.89 2.45 14.12
C PRO A 34 5.56 1.75 15.44
N SER A 35 4.90 0.60 15.35
CA SER A 35 4.73 -0.26 16.53
C SER A 35 6.07 -0.93 16.90
N VAL A 36 6.25 -1.23 18.18
CA VAL A 36 7.41 -1.96 18.72
C VAL A 36 7.62 -3.29 17.96
N ALA A 37 6.54 -4.04 17.71
CA ALA A 37 6.60 -5.28 16.94
C ALA A 37 7.10 -5.07 15.50
N SER A 38 6.77 -3.94 14.86
CA SER A 38 7.26 -3.62 13.51
C SER A 38 8.77 -3.38 13.53
N ILE A 39 9.28 -2.70 14.57
CA ILE A 39 10.71 -2.46 14.75
C ILE A 39 11.47 -3.79 14.93
N TYR A 40 10.98 -4.68 15.81
CA TYR A 40 11.59 -6.00 16.00
C TYR A 40 11.59 -6.84 14.72
N ARG A 41 10.50 -6.84 13.94
CA ARG A 41 10.49 -7.52 12.63
C ARG A 41 11.54 -6.97 11.68
N ALA A 42 11.71 -5.64 11.64
CA ALA A 42 12.70 -5.01 10.78
C ALA A 42 14.14 -5.35 11.20
N LEU A 43 14.41 -5.45 12.51
CA LEU A 43 15.69 -5.90 13.05
C LEU A 43 15.97 -7.37 12.68
N ALA A 44 15.00 -8.25 12.89
CA ALA A 44 15.16 -9.67 12.55
C ALA A 44 15.35 -9.89 11.04
N ALA A 45 14.65 -9.12 10.20
CA ALA A 45 14.83 -9.16 8.75
C ALA A 45 16.24 -8.70 8.36
N HIS A 46 16.76 -7.65 9.01
CA HIS A 46 18.12 -7.19 8.78
C HIS A 46 19.17 -8.23 9.18
N GLU A 47 19.03 -8.85 10.35
CA GLU A 47 19.94 -9.93 10.79
C GLU A 47 19.96 -11.11 9.81
N LYS A 48 18.79 -11.53 9.31
CA LYS A 48 18.69 -12.56 8.28
C LYS A 48 19.36 -12.15 6.97
N ALA A 49 19.19 -10.90 6.55
CA ALA A 49 19.83 -10.39 5.34
C ALA A 49 21.36 -10.36 5.47
N GLN A 50 21.91 -10.02 6.64
CA GLN A 50 23.35 -10.06 6.89
C GLN A 50 23.90 -11.49 6.93
N ALA A 51 23.12 -12.46 7.42
CA ALA A 51 23.54 -13.85 7.48
C ALA A 51 23.54 -14.55 6.09
N TYR A 52 22.72 -14.09 5.16
CA TYR A 52 22.53 -14.71 3.85
C TYR A 52 22.48 -13.67 2.72
N PRO A 53 23.59 -12.97 2.44
CA PRO A 53 23.61 -11.88 1.45
C PRO A 53 23.23 -12.39 0.04
N ASP A 54 23.78 -13.52 -0.39
CA ASP A 54 23.53 -14.10 -1.71
C ASP A 54 22.05 -14.46 -1.91
N ALA A 55 21.38 -14.95 -0.86
CA ALA A 55 19.94 -15.28 -0.91
C ALA A 55 19.07 -14.03 -1.05
N VAL A 56 19.49 -12.90 -0.47
CA VAL A 56 18.81 -11.62 -0.62
C VAL A 56 18.99 -11.08 -2.04
N GLU A 57 20.20 -11.15 -2.59
CA GLU A 57 20.48 -10.74 -3.97
C GLU A 57 19.67 -11.57 -4.98
N GLN A 58 19.64 -12.89 -4.81
CA GLN A 58 18.84 -13.77 -5.65
C GLN A 58 17.33 -13.44 -5.55
N ALA A 59 16.81 -13.25 -4.34
CA ALA A 59 15.40 -12.86 -4.16
C ALA A 59 15.08 -11.50 -4.82
N HIS A 60 16.02 -10.54 -4.79
CA HIS A 60 15.87 -9.27 -5.51
C HIS A 60 15.86 -9.46 -7.03
N ALA A 61 16.74 -10.30 -7.56
CA ALA A 61 16.80 -10.62 -8.99
C ALA A 61 15.50 -11.29 -9.46
N GLU A 62 15.00 -12.29 -8.72
CA GLU A 62 13.73 -12.97 -9.01
C GLU A 62 12.54 -12.00 -8.94
N HIS A 63 12.53 -11.09 -7.95
CA HIS A 63 11.47 -10.09 -7.83
C HIS A 63 11.49 -9.08 -9.00
N ALA A 64 12.69 -8.64 -9.44
CA ALA A 64 12.84 -7.76 -10.60
C ALA A 64 12.33 -8.45 -11.88
N GLN A 65 12.73 -9.70 -12.11
CA GLN A 65 12.23 -10.51 -13.24
C GLN A 65 10.70 -10.66 -13.23
N ARG A 66 10.10 -10.79 -12.04
CA ARG A 66 8.64 -10.82 -11.90
C ARG A 66 7.98 -9.47 -12.16
N ALA A 67 8.62 -8.37 -11.77
CA ALA A 67 8.11 -7.02 -11.98
C ALA A 67 8.18 -6.58 -13.45
N ASP A 68 9.17 -7.06 -14.20
CA ASP A 68 9.33 -6.82 -15.64
C ASP A 68 8.24 -7.53 -16.49
N GLY A 69 7.49 -8.46 -15.90
CA GLY A 69 6.35 -9.14 -16.50
C GLY A 69 4.99 -8.67 -15.97
N LEU A 70 4.75 -7.35 -15.88
CA LEU A 70 3.47 -6.78 -15.42
C LEU A 70 2.26 -7.56 -16.00
N PRO A 71 1.40 -8.21 -15.18
CA PRO A 71 0.05 -8.46 -15.67
C PRO A 71 -0.59 -7.09 -15.85
N VAL A 72 -1.27 -6.91 -16.99
CA VAL A 72 -2.26 -5.84 -17.19
C VAL A 72 -2.98 -5.63 -15.87
N ILE A 73 -2.89 -4.42 -15.30
CA ILE A 73 -3.83 -4.03 -14.25
C ILE A 73 -5.19 -4.22 -14.91
N VAL A 74 -5.90 -5.31 -14.58
CA VAL A 74 -7.28 -5.51 -15.00
C VAL A 74 -8.04 -4.44 -14.22
N ARG A 75 -8.06 -3.24 -14.78
CA ARG A 75 -8.99 -2.21 -14.37
C ARG A 75 -10.36 -2.86 -14.60
N PRO A 76 -11.20 -2.99 -13.56
CA PRO A 76 -12.56 -3.41 -13.80
C PRO A 76 -13.12 -2.45 -14.85
N GLN A 77 -13.47 -2.98 -16.02
CA GLN A 77 -14.20 -2.19 -17.00
C GLN A 77 -15.47 -1.76 -16.27
N PRO A 78 -15.77 -0.45 -16.16
CA PRO A 78 -17.10 -0.07 -15.73
C PRO A 78 -18.05 -0.80 -16.67
N ALA A 79 -19.01 -1.55 -16.12
CA ALA A 79 -20.02 -2.21 -16.93
C ALA A 79 -20.59 -1.16 -17.88
N GLY A 80 -20.30 -1.28 -19.17
CA GLY A 80 -20.80 -0.34 -20.17
C GLY A 80 -22.30 -0.42 -20.09
N VAL A 81 -22.94 0.60 -19.53
CA VAL A 81 -24.40 0.70 -19.51
C VAL A 81 -24.83 0.98 -20.95
N LEU A 82 -24.89 -0.06 -21.76
CA LEU A 82 -25.62 -0.06 -23.03
C LEU A 82 -27.09 -0.27 -22.72
N HIS A 83 -27.67 0.73 -22.06
CA HIS A 83 -29.08 1.02 -22.22
C HIS A 83 -29.19 2.53 -22.11
N GLN A 84 -29.48 3.18 -23.23
CA GLN A 84 -30.15 4.47 -23.16
C GLN A 84 -31.42 4.20 -22.36
N ILE A 85 -31.44 4.66 -21.11
CA ILE A 85 -32.64 4.54 -20.28
C ILE A 85 -33.69 5.35 -21.03
N ASP A 86 -34.83 4.73 -21.34
CA ASP A 86 -35.95 5.43 -21.95
C ASP A 86 -36.22 6.72 -21.14
N PRO A 87 -36.22 7.91 -21.78
CA PRO A 87 -36.38 9.17 -21.09
C PRO A 87 -37.69 9.23 -20.26
N GLU A 88 -38.71 8.47 -20.65
CA GLU A 88 -39.95 8.34 -19.88
C GLU A 88 -39.74 7.59 -18.56
N LEU A 89 -38.99 6.49 -18.59
CA LEU A 89 -38.63 5.72 -17.40
C LEU A 89 -37.72 6.52 -16.46
N ALA A 90 -36.79 7.30 -17.02
CA ALA A 90 -35.92 8.20 -16.25
C ALA A 90 -36.72 9.31 -15.54
N ALA A 91 -37.73 9.89 -16.20
CA ALA A 91 -38.61 10.90 -15.61
C ALA A 91 -39.47 10.32 -14.46
N ARG A 92 -39.94 9.08 -14.61
CA ARG A 92 -40.70 8.36 -13.57
C ARG A 92 -39.86 8.05 -12.33
N ILE A 93 -38.61 7.61 -12.50
CA ILE A 93 -37.69 7.34 -11.38
C ILE A 93 -37.34 8.65 -10.64
N GLN A 94 -37.23 9.77 -11.36
CA GLN A 94 -36.93 11.09 -10.78
C GLN A 94 -38.17 11.83 -10.25
N GLY A 95 -39.36 11.24 -10.29
CA GLY A 95 -40.58 11.83 -9.75
C GLY A 95 -41.08 13.09 -10.47
N ARG A 96 -40.73 13.30 -11.75
CA ARG A 96 -41.22 14.45 -12.53
C ARG A 96 -42.50 14.10 -13.32
N PRO A 97 -43.54 14.96 -13.30
CA PRO A 97 -44.75 14.74 -14.09
C PRO A 97 -44.55 15.08 -15.58
N LEU A 98 -45.06 14.22 -16.47
CA LEU A 98 -44.95 14.25 -17.94
C LEU A 98 -45.84 15.30 -18.63
N ASN A 99 -45.92 16.54 -18.13
CA ASN A 99 -46.74 17.57 -18.78
C ASN A 99 -45.89 18.72 -19.29
N ARG A 100 -45.40 18.59 -20.53
CA ARG A 100 -45.30 19.67 -21.53
C ARG A 100 -44.74 19.11 -22.85
N LEU A 101 -45.61 18.53 -23.66
CA LEU A 101 -45.52 18.61 -25.12
C LEU A 101 -46.94 18.91 -25.60
N GLU A 102 -47.05 19.85 -26.52
CA GLU A 102 -48.30 20.45 -27.00
C GLU A 102 -49.28 19.45 -27.64
#